data_AF-A0AA88NCT0-F1
#
_entry.id   AF-A0AA88NCT0-F1
#
_cell.length_a   1.000
_cell.length_b   1.000
_cell.length_c   1.000
_cell.angle_alpha   90.00
_cell.angle_beta   90.00
_cell.angle_gamma   90.00
#
_symmetry.space_group_name_H-M   'P 1'
#
loop_
_entity.id
_entity.type
_entity.pdbx_description
1 polymer ?
#
loop_
_entity_poly.entity_id
_entity_poly.type
_entity_poly.pdbx_seq_one_letter_code
_entity_poly.pdbx_strand_id
1 'polypeptide(L)'
;MQQRQDTPLGTIQPQTRCLQCGDILEWSEEDSVLLGCSCNSTVDETIEHVARGLASRMKKEKSHWAAGRVGDIDFVGSTKTKGKFVRVCSNTDPVLIYKMLTEEWGLAPPHLVVAIVGGDELAQMRPWLRDTVRKGLVKAAQSTGAWILTNGLRFGITKHLGQAVRDHSLASTSSKVRVVAIGIAPWNKIHNREALLTAKVDEPAVYKPQDLPHGSVYSLDSHHSHFVLVEEDPNRLGATSEMRVKLLKHISLQRTGYGGAGSFEIPVLCLLVHGEPKILKRMYKGIGNSTPWLILAGSGGVADILVTLINRGSWDTDSVHELLLDTFPNAHHSTDISNWVKLIQRILNHGHLLTVHDPEQESSELDTVILKALVKACKSQSQEAQDFLDELKLAVAWNRVDIAKSDIFNGDVEWKACDLEEVMMDALINDKPDFVRLFVDNGVNLGEFLTYGRLQELYWSVSEKSLLYNLLLKKYEEKQLCSELLGQRVHLGTTHLSKEAPLHPL
;
A
#
# COMPACT_ATOMS: atom_id res chain seq x y z
N MET A 1 -28.46 -72.83 1.11
CA MET A 1 -27.48 -72.52 2.17
C MET A 1 -26.39 -71.64 1.59
N GLN A 2 -26.00 -70.62 2.35
CA GLN A 2 -24.93 -69.62 2.15
C GLN A 2 -25.13 -68.58 1.03
N GLN A 3 -25.60 -67.40 1.47
CA GLN A 3 -25.53 -66.12 0.78
C GLN A 3 -24.06 -65.67 0.66
N ARG A 4 -23.65 -65.15 -0.51
CA ARG A 4 -22.53 -64.23 -0.66
C ARG A 4 -22.95 -63.08 -1.57
N GLN A 5 -22.66 -61.88 -1.08
CA GLN A 5 -23.00 -60.57 -1.63
C GLN A 5 -22.06 -60.17 -2.77
N ASP A 6 -22.60 -59.45 -3.74
CA ASP A 6 -21.85 -58.70 -4.75
C ASP A 6 -21.03 -57.58 -4.09
N THR A 7 -19.78 -57.43 -4.51
CA THR A 7 -18.91 -56.27 -4.18
C THR A 7 -18.49 -55.62 -5.50
N PRO A 8 -18.82 -54.34 -5.78
CA PRO A 8 -18.26 -53.63 -6.93
C PRO A 8 -16.84 -53.13 -6.64
N LEU A 9 -15.98 -53.20 -7.65
CA LEU A 9 -14.64 -52.60 -7.67
C LEU A 9 -14.73 -51.08 -7.42
N GLY A 10 -14.13 -50.63 -6.31
CA GLY A 10 -14.09 -49.23 -5.90
C GLY A 10 -13.11 -48.40 -6.73
N THR A 11 -13.55 -47.18 -7.02
CA THR A 11 -12.76 -46.08 -7.59
C THR A 11 -11.61 -45.72 -6.65
N ILE A 12 -10.37 -45.77 -7.15
CA ILE A 12 -9.19 -45.29 -6.40
C ILE A 12 -9.23 -43.76 -6.42
N GLN A 13 -9.67 -43.13 -5.33
CA GLN A 13 -9.54 -41.69 -5.11
C GLN A 13 -8.15 -41.35 -4.58
N PRO A 14 -7.53 -40.23 -5.02
CA PRO A 14 -6.27 -39.75 -4.44
C PRO A 14 -6.52 -39.26 -3.00
N GLN A 15 -6.01 -39.98 -2.00
CA GLN A 15 -6.08 -39.53 -0.61
C GLN A 15 -5.09 -38.40 -0.37
N THR A 16 -5.56 -37.16 -0.37
CA THR A 16 -4.82 -36.01 0.16
C THR A 16 -4.78 -36.07 1.68
N ARG A 17 -3.58 -36.13 2.26
CA ARG A 17 -3.36 -36.06 3.70
C ARG A 17 -2.98 -34.65 4.13
N CYS A 18 -3.43 -34.23 5.30
CA CYS A 18 -3.02 -32.98 5.93
C CYS A 18 -1.50 -32.99 6.21
N LEU A 19 -0.76 -31.97 5.76
CA LEU A 19 0.70 -31.88 5.96
C LEU A 19 1.10 -31.67 7.42
N GLN A 20 0.16 -31.31 8.30
CA GLN A 20 0.44 -30.92 9.68
C GLN A 20 0.02 -31.96 10.72
N CYS A 21 -1.05 -32.73 10.48
CA CYS A 21 -1.48 -33.82 11.36
C CYS A 21 -1.48 -35.21 10.71
N GLY A 22 -1.37 -35.30 9.38
CA GLY A 22 -1.38 -36.56 8.63
C GLY A 22 -2.76 -37.17 8.36
N ASP A 23 -3.84 -36.55 8.81
CA ASP A 23 -5.21 -37.05 8.62
C ASP A 23 -5.68 -37.00 7.17
N ILE A 24 -6.54 -37.95 6.79
CA ILE A 24 -7.11 -38.09 5.45
C ILE A 24 -8.23 -37.04 5.28
N LEU A 25 -8.14 -36.21 4.23
CA LEU A 25 -9.15 -35.20 3.91
C LEU A 25 -10.26 -35.82 3.07
N GLU A 26 -11.51 -35.74 3.53
CA GLU A 26 -12.67 -36.23 2.79
C GLU A 26 -13.25 -35.15 1.87
N TRP A 27 -13.69 -35.56 0.68
CA TRP A 27 -14.26 -34.69 -0.35
C TRP A 27 -15.80 -34.70 -0.24
N SER A 28 -16.44 -33.52 -0.19
CA SER A 28 -17.90 -33.41 -0.25
C SER A 28 -18.34 -33.15 -1.70
N GLU A 29 -19.12 -34.07 -2.28
CA GLU A 29 -19.66 -33.92 -3.64
C GLU A 29 -20.77 -32.84 -3.73
N GLU A 30 -21.45 -32.52 -2.62
CA GLU A 30 -22.56 -31.55 -2.61
C GLU A 30 -22.08 -30.09 -2.67
N ASP A 31 -20.94 -29.78 -2.05
CA ASP A 31 -20.40 -28.41 -1.98
C ASP A 31 -19.16 -28.20 -2.87
N SER A 32 -18.59 -29.26 -3.46
CA SER A 32 -17.31 -29.21 -4.19
C SER A 32 -16.15 -28.61 -3.36
N VAL A 33 -16.13 -28.87 -2.05
CA VAL A 33 -15.13 -28.38 -1.10
C VAL A 33 -14.49 -29.55 -0.33
N LEU A 34 -13.18 -29.45 -0.07
CA LEU A 34 -12.43 -30.36 0.81
C LEU A 34 -12.82 -30.11 2.26
N LEU A 35 -13.35 -31.13 2.94
CA LEU A 35 -13.64 -31.05 4.37
C LEU A 35 -12.30 -31.09 5.14
N GLY A 36 -11.90 -29.94 5.68
CA GLY A 36 -10.63 -29.77 6.38
C GLY A 36 -10.58 -30.44 7.75
N CYS A 37 -9.36 -30.74 8.21
CA CYS A 37 -9.08 -31.17 9.59
C CYS A 37 -9.28 -30.01 10.60
N SER A 38 -9.64 -30.34 11.84
CA SER A 38 -9.83 -29.41 12.98
C SER A 38 -8.60 -28.56 13.33
N CYS A 39 -7.43 -28.93 12.80
CA CYS A 39 -6.20 -28.16 12.86
C CYS A 39 -6.27 -26.80 12.14
N ASN A 40 -7.27 -26.57 11.29
CA ASN A 40 -7.42 -25.33 10.51
C ASN A 40 -8.70 -24.52 10.81
N SER A 41 -9.51 -24.91 11.81
CA SER A 41 -10.88 -24.41 11.96
C SER A 41 -11.08 -23.27 12.97
N THR A 42 -10.21 -22.24 13.01
CA THR A 42 -10.53 -21.03 13.81
C THR A 42 -10.13 -19.67 13.22
N VAL A 43 -9.60 -19.57 11.99
CA VAL A 43 -9.18 -18.25 11.47
C VAL A 43 -9.90 -17.78 10.20
N ASP A 44 -10.53 -18.62 9.38
CA ASP A 44 -11.10 -18.13 8.09
C ASP A 44 -12.63 -18.11 7.98
N GLU A 45 -13.37 -19.01 8.63
CA GLU A 45 -14.83 -19.07 8.45
C GLU A 45 -15.58 -17.93 9.13
N THR A 46 -15.07 -17.42 10.26
CA THR A 46 -15.64 -16.26 10.95
C THR A 46 -15.48 -14.99 10.12
N ILE A 47 -14.39 -14.86 9.35
CA ILE A 47 -14.14 -13.68 8.51
C ILE A 47 -15.01 -13.74 7.25
N GLU A 48 -15.18 -14.91 6.62
CA GLU A 48 -16.05 -15.04 5.45
C GLU A 48 -17.54 -14.94 5.78
N HIS A 49 -18.03 -15.51 6.89
CA HIS A 49 -19.44 -15.36 7.27
C HIS A 49 -19.75 -13.93 7.75
N VAL A 50 -18.81 -13.27 8.43
CA VAL A 50 -18.92 -11.84 8.76
C VAL A 50 -18.81 -10.98 7.51
N ALA A 51 -17.94 -11.31 6.55
CA ALA A 51 -17.80 -10.60 5.28
C ALA A 51 -19.00 -10.79 4.35
N ARG A 52 -19.59 -11.99 4.27
CA ARG A 52 -20.85 -12.25 3.53
C ARG A 52 -22.04 -11.62 4.23
N GLY A 53 -22.07 -11.65 5.58
CA GLY A 53 -23.04 -10.93 6.40
C GLY A 53 -22.97 -9.41 6.17
N LEU A 54 -21.76 -8.83 6.17
CA LEU A 54 -21.50 -7.42 5.90
C LEU A 54 -21.73 -7.05 4.43
N ALA A 55 -21.40 -7.91 3.47
CA ALA A 55 -21.69 -7.70 2.05
C ALA A 55 -23.18 -7.75 1.76
N SER A 56 -23.94 -8.60 2.48
CA SER A 56 -25.41 -8.59 2.44
C SER A 56 -26.00 -7.35 3.11
N ARG A 57 -25.35 -6.83 4.16
CA ARG A 57 -25.71 -5.59 4.87
C ARG A 57 -25.41 -4.35 3.99
N MET A 58 -24.28 -4.35 3.29
CA MET A 58 -23.89 -3.34 2.29
C MET A 58 -24.77 -3.41 1.02
N LYS A 59 -25.18 -4.62 0.58
CA LYS A 59 -26.18 -4.77 -0.49
C LYS A 59 -27.57 -4.27 -0.07
N LYS A 60 -27.95 -4.42 1.21
CA LYS A 60 -29.17 -3.80 1.78
C LYS A 60 -29.02 -2.28 1.98
N GLU A 61 -27.79 -1.79 2.22
CA GLU A 61 -27.41 -0.37 2.24
C GLU A 61 -27.16 0.26 0.87
N LYS A 62 -27.41 -0.44 -0.25
CA LYS A 62 -27.59 0.23 -1.57
C LYS A 62 -28.74 1.25 -1.57
N SER A 63 -29.53 1.29 -0.49
CA SER A 63 -30.58 2.28 -0.20
C SER A 63 -30.11 3.52 0.58
N HIS A 64 -28.82 3.62 0.95
CA HIS A 64 -28.30 4.77 1.72
C HIS A 64 -27.10 5.45 1.04
N TRP A 65 -27.33 6.04 -0.13
CA TRP A 65 -26.72 7.35 -0.40
C TRP A 65 -27.31 8.35 0.59
N ALA A 66 -26.87 8.32 1.85
CA ALA A 66 -27.31 9.27 2.85
C ALA A 66 -26.80 10.66 2.42
N ALA A 67 -27.70 11.50 1.94
CA ALA A 67 -27.41 12.86 1.48
C ALA A 67 -26.45 13.57 2.47
N GLY A 68 -25.35 14.12 1.95
CA GLY A 68 -24.34 14.81 2.77
C GLY A 68 -23.37 13.93 3.58
N ARG A 69 -23.41 12.59 3.46
CA ARG A 69 -22.37 11.69 4.01
C ARG A 69 -21.35 11.21 2.98
N VAL A 70 -21.75 10.98 1.74
CA VAL A 70 -20.85 10.63 0.64
C VAL A 70 -21.27 11.47 -0.57
N GLY A 71 -20.32 11.95 -1.35
CA GLY A 71 -20.64 12.65 -2.59
C GLY A 71 -19.43 13.16 -3.35
N ASP A 72 -19.73 13.77 -4.48
CA ASP A 72 -18.77 14.47 -5.31
C ASP A 72 -18.73 15.96 -4.95
N ILE A 73 -17.58 16.59 -5.17
CA ILE A 73 -17.34 18.03 -4.96
C ILE A 73 -16.94 18.64 -6.30
N ASP A 74 -17.64 19.68 -6.70
CA ASP A 74 -17.22 20.57 -7.77
C ASP A 74 -16.56 21.81 -7.14
N PHE A 75 -15.24 21.87 -7.22
CA PHE A 75 -14.48 23.02 -6.77
C PHE A 75 -14.61 24.16 -7.79
N VAL A 76 -15.15 25.29 -7.34
CA VAL A 76 -15.35 26.49 -8.16
C VAL A 76 -14.37 27.59 -7.76
N GLY A 77 -13.88 28.35 -8.74
CA GLY A 77 -12.90 29.40 -8.50
C GLY A 77 -11.92 29.56 -9.67
N SER A 78 -10.65 29.78 -9.36
CA SER A 78 -9.57 29.94 -10.35
C SER A 78 -9.26 28.65 -11.12
N THR A 79 -9.42 27.49 -10.47
CA THR A 79 -9.32 26.18 -11.09
C THR A 79 -10.60 25.39 -10.86
N LYS A 80 -11.16 24.82 -11.93
CA LYS A 80 -12.30 23.89 -11.83
C LYS A 80 -11.75 22.48 -11.72
N THR A 81 -11.86 21.91 -10.53
CA THR A 81 -11.45 20.54 -10.24
C THR A 81 -12.58 19.79 -9.58
N LYS A 82 -12.50 18.46 -9.62
CA LYS A 82 -13.47 17.57 -8.98
C LYS A 82 -12.80 16.80 -7.86
N GLY A 83 -13.53 16.54 -6.80
CA GLY A 83 -13.10 15.65 -5.73
C GLY A 83 -14.23 14.72 -5.30
N LYS A 84 -13.90 13.69 -4.52
CA LYS A 84 -14.87 12.83 -3.84
C LYS A 84 -14.69 12.95 -2.33
N PHE A 85 -15.76 12.87 -1.57
CA PHE A 85 -15.68 12.84 -0.11
C PHE A 85 -16.56 11.78 0.51
N VAL A 86 -16.09 11.25 1.65
CA VAL A 86 -16.87 10.45 2.58
C VAL A 86 -16.73 11.03 3.97
N ARG A 87 -17.85 11.16 4.68
CA ARG A 87 -17.92 11.60 6.07
C ARG A 87 -18.09 10.39 6.97
N VAL A 88 -17.13 10.19 7.87
CA VAL A 88 -17.03 9.00 8.74
C VAL A 88 -16.96 9.40 10.20
N CYS A 89 -17.39 8.52 11.09
CA CYS A 89 -17.17 8.69 12.51
C CYS A 89 -15.71 8.38 12.86
N SER A 90 -15.18 9.01 13.91
CA SER A 90 -13.82 8.74 14.38
C SER A 90 -13.52 7.28 14.79
N ASN A 91 -14.56 6.48 15.04
CA ASN A 91 -14.47 5.05 15.37
C ASN A 91 -14.78 4.11 14.20
N THR A 92 -15.01 4.65 12.99
CA THR A 92 -15.21 3.84 11.78
C THR A 92 -14.00 2.95 11.55
N ASP A 93 -14.27 1.68 11.23
CA ASP A 93 -13.24 0.68 10.96
C ASP A 93 -12.40 1.08 9.73
N PRO A 94 -11.05 1.10 9.83
CA PRO A 94 -10.16 1.31 8.69
C PRO A 94 -10.46 0.49 7.45
N VAL A 95 -10.95 -0.75 7.61
CA VAL A 95 -11.28 -1.66 6.52
C VAL A 95 -12.33 -1.03 5.60
N LEU A 96 -13.36 -0.42 6.16
CA LEU A 96 -14.46 0.20 5.40
C LEU A 96 -13.97 1.41 4.60
N ILE A 97 -13.01 2.16 5.17
CA ILE A 97 -12.44 3.34 4.53
C ILE A 97 -11.54 2.91 3.37
N TYR A 98 -10.74 1.87 3.57
CA TYR A 98 -9.90 1.32 2.50
C TYR A 98 -10.74 0.77 1.35
N LYS A 99 -11.80 -0.01 1.63
CA LYS A 99 -12.74 -0.49 0.61
C LYS A 99 -13.45 0.64 -0.14
N MET A 100 -13.84 1.71 0.56
CA MET A 100 -14.40 2.89 -0.10
C MET A 100 -13.40 3.52 -1.09
N LEU A 101 -12.11 3.61 -0.72
CA LEU A 101 -11.08 4.15 -1.59
C LEU A 101 -10.85 3.25 -2.82
N THR A 102 -10.76 1.93 -2.64
CA THR A 102 -10.34 0.99 -3.69
C THR A 102 -11.50 0.42 -4.52
N GLU A 103 -12.54 -0.09 -3.86
CA GLU A 103 -13.66 -0.78 -4.52
C GLU A 103 -14.69 0.22 -5.06
N GLU A 104 -15.11 1.19 -4.24
CA GLU A 104 -16.20 2.13 -4.62
C GLU A 104 -15.69 3.31 -5.45
N TRP A 105 -14.55 3.90 -5.09
CA TRP A 105 -13.95 5.02 -5.84
C TRP A 105 -12.98 4.56 -6.93
N GLY A 106 -12.67 3.27 -7.00
CA GLY A 106 -11.84 2.70 -8.05
C GLY A 106 -10.38 3.14 -8.02
N LEU A 107 -9.86 3.54 -6.85
CA LEU A 107 -8.43 3.78 -6.72
C LEU A 107 -7.68 2.45 -6.78
N ALA A 108 -6.74 2.33 -7.72
CA ALA A 108 -5.80 1.23 -7.70
C ALA A 108 -5.05 1.20 -6.34
N PRO A 109 -4.87 0.02 -5.71
CA PRO A 109 -4.04 -0.12 -4.53
C PRO A 109 -2.66 0.50 -4.74
N PRO A 110 -2.13 1.30 -3.80
CA PRO A 110 -0.86 1.96 -3.98
C PRO A 110 0.32 1.01 -3.80
N HIS A 111 1.42 1.25 -4.52
CA HIS A 111 2.69 0.55 -4.25
C HIS A 111 3.49 1.19 -3.12
N LEU A 112 3.05 2.36 -2.65
CA LEU A 112 3.65 3.12 -1.56
C LEU A 112 2.62 4.09 -0.98
N VAL A 113 2.62 4.27 0.33
CA VAL A 113 1.92 5.38 0.98
C VAL A 113 2.93 6.32 1.62
N VAL A 114 2.87 7.61 1.26
CA VAL A 114 3.61 8.66 1.96
C VAL A 114 2.62 9.56 2.71
N ALA A 115 2.66 9.48 4.05
CA ALA A 115 1.81 10.29 4.92
C ALA A 115 2.56 11.54 5.40
N ILE A 116 2.13 12.72 4.98
CA ILE A 116 2.71 13.99 5.44
C ILE A 116 2.18 14.33 6.84
N VAL A 117 3.10 14.58 7.76
CA VAL A 117 2.80 14.93 9.15
C VAL A 117 3.51 16.24 9.50
N GLY A 118 2.75 17.21 9.99
CA GLY A 118 3.25 18.54 10.32
C GLY A 118 3.06 19.55 9.18
N GLY A 119 3.90 20.58 9.16
CA GLY A 119 3.86 21.66 8.17
C GLY A 119 2.62 22.54 8.29
N ASP A 120 2.03 22.62 9.49
CA ASP A 120 0.85 23.43 9.81
C ASP A 120 1.21 24.91 10.08
N GLU A 121 2.50 25.27 9.96
CA GLU A 121 3.12 26.56 10.26
C GLU A 121 2.49 27.76 9.54
N LEU A 122 2.56 28.90 10.22
CA LEU A 122 2.12 30.23 9.76
C LEU A 122 3.17 30.92 8.87
N ALA A 123 4.44 30.63 9.09
CA ALA A 123 5.55 31.28 8.39
C ALA A 123 5.57 30.92 6.91
N GLN A 124 6.09 31.83 6.08
CA GLN A 124 6.30 31.55 4.66
C GLN A 124 7.21 30.32 4.53
N MET A 125 6.71 29.27 3.88
CA MET A 125 7.51 28.07 3.66
C MET A 125 8.83 28.44 2.98
N ARG A 126 9.93 27.87 3.51
CA ARG A 126 11.26 28.05 2.95
C ARG A 126 11.24 27.66 1.45
N PRO A 127 11.94 28.42 0.58
CA PRO A 127 11.97 28.13 -0.86
C PRO A 127 12.39 26.69 -1.20
N TRP A 128 13.40 26.16 -0.50
CA TRP A 128 13.88 24.80 -0.71
C TRP A 128 12.82 23.75 -0.36
N LEU A 129 12.03 23.96 0.71
CA LEU A 129 11.02 23.01 1.16
C LEU A 129 9.89 22.86 0.12
N ARG A 130 9.52 23.98 -0.51
CA ARG A 130 8.58 23.96 -1.65
C ARG A 130 9.15 23.15 -2.82
N ASP A 131 10.45 23.26 -3.07
CA ASP A 131 11.12 22.52 -4.12
C ASP A 131 11.24 21.03 -3.78
N THR A 132 11.51 20.66 -2.53
CA THR A 132 11.46 19.26 -2.04
C THR A 132 10.07 18.65 -2.25
N VAL A 133 8.99 19.39 -1.94
CA VAL A 133 7.62 18.94 -2.19
C VAL A 133 7.35 18.80 -3.69
N ARG A 134 7.68 19.82 -4.48
CA ARG A 134 7.35 19.84 -5.91
C ARG A 134 8.18 18.88 -6.74
N LYS A 135 9.51 18.94 -6.63
CA LYS A 135 10.45 18.18 -7.46
C LYS A 135 10.78 16.82 -6.85
N GLY A 136 10.75 16.70 -5.53
CA GLY A 136 10.97 15.43 -4.83
C GLY A 136 9.67 14.64 -4.70
N LEU A 137 8.77 15.08 -3.82
CA LEU A 137 7.64 14.25 -3.38
C LEU A 137 6.63 13.95 -4.50
N VAL A 138 6.22 14.96 -5.27
CA VAL A 138 5.24 14.75 -6.35
C VAL A 138 5.83 13.89 -7.48
N LYS A 139 7.12 14.08 -7.81
CA LYS A 139 7.85 13.24 -8.78
C LYS A 139 7.94 11.79 -8.30
N ALA A 140 8.33 11.58 -7.03
CA ALA A 140 8.43 10.26 -6.41
C ALA A 140 7.08 9.52 -6.40
N ALA A 141 6.00 10.22 -6.06
CA ALA A 141 4.67 9.63 -6.06
C ALA A 141 4.20 9.25 -7.47
N GLN A 142 4.55 10.04 -8.48
CA GLN A 142 4.25 9.71 -9.87
C GLN A 142 5.03 8.49 -10.36
N SER A 143 6.33 8.39 -10.08
CA SER A 143 7.16 7.27 -10.54
C SER A 143 6.77 5.93 -9.90
N THR A 144 6.37 5.95 -8.64
CA THR A 144 6.05 4.73 -7.86
C THR A 144 4.57 4.35 -7.90
N GLY A 145 3.67 5.27 -8.25
CA GLY A 145 2.23 5.08 -8.07
C GLY A 145 1.79 5.22 -6.61
N ALA A 146 2.48 6.08 -5.84
CA ALA A 146 2.20 6.26 -4.42
C ALA A 146 0.91 7.05 -4.16
N TRP A 147 0.26 6.74 -3.04
CA TRP A 147 -0.73 7.64 -2.44
C TRP A 147 -0.03 8.63 -1.50
N ILE A 148 -0.39 9.91 -1.62
CA ILE A 148 0.05 10.96 -0.68
C ILE A 148 -1.11 11.27 0.27
N LEU A 149 -0.93 10.96 1.56
CA LEU A 149 -1.93 11.22 2.60
C LEU A 149 -1.58 12.50 3.35
N THR A 150 -2.54 13.41 3.49
CA THR A 150 -2.35 14.71 4.16
C THR A 150 -3.55 15.08 5.04
N ASN A 151 -3.53 16.29 5.61
CA ASN A 151 -4.71 16.85 6.28
C ASN A 151 -5.81 17.34 5.30
N GLY A 152 -5.54 17.45 3.99
CA GLY A 152 -6.51 17.87 2.97
C GLY A 152 -6.99 19.33 3.06
N LEU A 153 -6.42 20.10 3.99
CA LEU A 153 -6.83 21.47 4.26
C LEU A 153 -5.83 22.45 3.61
N ARG A 154 -6.36 23.52 3.04
CA ARG A 154 -5.61 24.51 2.26
C ARG A 154 -4.86 25.50 3.15
N PHE A 155 -3.83 25.01 3.83
CA PHE A 155 -2.86 25.85 4.55
C PHE A 155 -1.51 25.13 4.65
N GLY A 156 -0.49 25.87 5.09
CA GLY A 156 0.85 25.33 5.35
C GLY A 156 1.42 24.55 4.15
N ILE A 157 2.01 23.39 4.43
CA ILE A 157 2.59 22.50 3.43
C ILE A 157 1.55 21.91 2.48
N THR A 158 0.34 21.60 2.96
CA THR A 158 -0.72 20.98 2.14
C THR A 158 -1.14 21.88 0.98
N LYS A 159 -1.22 23.21 1.19
CA LYS A 159 -1.48 24.18 0.12
C LYS A 159 -0.42 24.13 -0.99
N HIS A 160 0.84 24.01 -0.60
CA HIS A 160 1.98 23.96 -1.52
C HIS A 160 2.07 22.62 -2.24
N LEU A 161 1.77 21.51 -1.56
CA LEU A 161 1.59 20.21 -2.18
C LEU A 161 0.50 20.27 -3.24
N GLY A 162 -0.67 20.83 -2.92
CA GLY A 162 -1.76 20.97 -3.88
C GLY A 162 -1.32 21.75 -5.12
N GLN A 163 -0.51 22.82 -4.97
CA GLN A 163 0.05 23.56 -6.11
C GLN A 163 1.05 22.71 -6.89
N ALA A 164 1.91 21.95 -6.22
CA ALA A 164 2.83 21.05 -6.89
C ALA A 164 2.10 19.96 -7.70
N VAL A 165 1.02 19.38 -7.14
CA VAL A 165 0.17 18.41 -7.84
C VAL A 165 -0.51 19.04 -9.06
N ARG A 166 -0.97 20.30 -8.97
CA ARG A 166 -1.44 21.05 -10.14
C ARG A 166 -0.37 21.21 -11.20
N ASP A 167 0.77 21.77 -10.81
CA ASP A 167 1.87 22.12 -11.72
C ASP A 167 2.29 20.87 -12.50
N HIS A 168 2.41 19.73 -11.81
CA HIS A 168 2.70 18.43 -12.44
C HIS A 168 1.57 17.92 -13.32
N SER A 169 0.31 18.04 -12.90
CA SER A 169 -0.83 17.61 -13.74
C SER A 169 -0.94 18.43 -15.03
N LEU A 170 -0.52 19.70 -15.03
CA LEU A 170 -0.50 20.55 -16.22
C LEU A 170 0.73 20.29 -17.11
N ALA A 171 1.85 19.89 -16.51
CA ALA A 171 3.08 19.56 -17.23
C ALA A 171 3.11 18.14 -17.79
N SER A 172 2.39 17.19 -17.18
CA SER A 172 2.37 15.79 -17.58
C SER A 172 1.65 15.61 -18.91
N THR A 173 2.32 14.97 -19.87
CA THR A 173 1.74 14.56 -21.16
C THR A 173 1.05 13.20 -21.10
N SER A 174 1.20 12.47 -19.98
CA SER A 174 0.60 11.15 -19.76
C SER A 174 -0.67 11.27 -18.94
N SER A 175 -1.80 10.81 -19.49
CA SER A 175 -3.09 10.72 -18.79
C SER A 175 -3.18 9.51 -17.83
N LYS A 176 -2.24 8.57 -17.90
CA LYS A 176 -2.29 7.29 -17.18
C LYS A 176 -1.74 7.36 -15.76
N VAL A 177 -0.80 8.26 -15.47
CA VAL A 177 -0.12 8.32 -14.17
C VAL A 177 -0.45 9.66 -13.52
N ARG A 178 -1.47 9.67 -12.67
CA ARG A 178 -1.89 10.84 -11.89
C ARG A 178 -1.52 10.64 -10.44
N VAL A 179 -0.98 11.69 -9.83
CA VAL A 179 -0.66 11.69 -8.40
C VAL A 179 -1.95 11.65 -7.58
N VAL A 180 -2.08 10.64 -6.73
CA VAL A 180 -3.26 10.44 -5.87
C VAL A 180 -3.00 11.10 -4.52
N ALA A 181 -3.50 12.31 -4.35
CA ALA A 181 -3.50 13.01 -3.06
C ALA A 181 -4.83 12.82 -2.33
N ILE A 182 -4.77 12.27 -1.12
CA ILE A 182 -5.92 11.98 -0.24
C ILE A 182 -5.86 12.88 0.99
N GLY A 183 -6.94 13.62 1.24
CA GLY A 183 -7.09 14.50 2.39
C GLY A 183 -7.89 13.84 3.51
N ILE A 184 -7.31 13.67 4.70
CA ILE A 184 -8.04 13.16 5.87
C ILE A 184 -8.25 14.31 6.85
N ALA A 185 -9.43 14.92 6.91
CA ALA A 185 -9.65 16.18 7.64
C ALA A 185 -10.68 16.02 8.77
N PRO A 186 -10.49 16.64 9.95
CA PRO A 186 -11.56 16.78 10.93
C PRO A 186 -12.70 17.63 10.37
N TRP A 187 -13.94 17.15 10.45
CA TRP A 187 -15.14 17.84 9.93
C TRP A 187 -15.35 19.24 10.55
N ASN A 188 -14.95 19.42 11.80
CA ASN A 188 -15.00 20.70 12.51
C ASN A 188 -13.94 21.73 12.10
N LYS A 189 -12.93 21.32 11.33
CA LYS A 189 -11.88 22.20 10.80
C LYS A 189 -12.17 22.70 9.38
N ILE A 190 -13.27 22.26 8.76
CA ILE A 190 -13.59 22.59 7.37
C ILE A 190 -14.45 23.85 7.31
N HIS A 191 -13.95 24.87 6.63
CA HIS A 191 -14.70 26.07 6.32
C HIS A 191 -15.81 25.77 5.30
N ASN A 192 -16.98 26.40 5.47
CA ASN A 192 -18.15 26.22 4.61
C ASN A 192 -18.54 24.74 4.39
N ARG A 193 -18.36 23.89 5.43
CA ARG A 193 -18.68 22.47 5.39
C ARG A 193 -20.15 22.17 5.09
N GLU A 194 -21.06 23.09 5.40
CA GLU A 194 -22.49 22.97 5.11
C GLU A 194 -22.76 22.84 3.60
N ALA A 195 -21.90 23.42 2.75
CA ALA A 195 -22.00 23.22 1.30
C ALA A 195 -21.85 21.75 0.90
N LEU A 196 -21.04 20.96 1.62
CA LEU A 196 -20.86 19.54 1.34
C LEU A 196 -22.11 18.71 1.69
N LEU A 197 -22.97 19.21 2.58
CA LEU A 197 -24.24 18.54 2.90
C LEU A 197 -25.25 18.59 1.75
N THR A 198 -25.01 19.45 0.76
CA THR A 198 -25.90 19.59 -0.40
C THR A 198 -25.67 18.51 -1.46
N ALA A 199 -24.60 17.72 -1.35
CA ALA A 199 -24.29 16.66 -2.31
C ALA A 199 -25.39 15.58 -2.32
N LYS A 200 -25.82 15.21 -3.53
CA LYS A 200 -26.74 14.09 -3.79
C LYS A 200 -26.16 13.18 -4.87
N VAL A 201 -26.85 12.06 -5.12
CA VAL A 201 -26.54 11.19 -6.26
C VAL A 201 -26.64 12.03 -7.54
N ASP A 202 -25.58 12.00 -8.35
CA ASP A 202 -25.43 12.75 -9.60
C ASP A 202 -25.46 14.30 -9.51
N GLU A 203 -25.52 14.86 -8.30
CA GLU A 203 -25.45 16.31 -8.04
C GLU A 203 -24.26 16.63 -7.10
N PRO A 204 -23.11 17.06 -7.64
CA PRO A 204 -21.94 17.38 -6.82
C PRO A 204 -22.16 18.63 -5.96
N ALA A 205 -21.60 18.64 -4.75
CA ALA A 205 -21.58 19.82 -3.91
C ALA A 205 -20.68 20.90 -4.51
N VAL A 206 -21.22 22.10 -4.68
CA VAL A 206 -20.44 23.26 -5.14
C VAL A 206 -19.67 23.84 -3.96
N TYR A 207 -18.33 23.80 -4.04
CA TYR A 207 -17.45 24.28 -2.99
C TYR A 207 -16.47 25.31 -3.54
N LYS A 208 -16.39 26.50 -2.93
CA LYS A 208 -15.44 27.56 -3.33
C LYS A 208 -14.28 27.62 -2.33
N PRO A 209 -13.07 27.13 -2.69
CA PRO A 209 -11.90 27.26 -1.84
C PRO A 209 -11.52 28.73 -1.65
N GLN A 210 -11.13 29.08 -0.42
CA GLN A 210 -10.65 30.41 -0.07
C GLN A 210 -9.33 30.31 0.69
N ASP A 211 -8.43 31.26 0.43
CA ASP A 211 -7.24 31.47 1.24
C ASP A 211 -7.64 32.23 2.50
N LEU A 212 -7.89 31.48 3.58
CA LEU A 212 -8.31 32.01 4.86
C LEU A 212 -7.10 32.41 5.72
N PRO A 213 -7.23 33.42 6.59
CA PRO A 213 -6.24 33.64 7.64
C PRO A 213 -6.18 32.43 8.56
N HIS A 214 -5.05 32.23 9.22
CA HIS A 214 -4.90 31.16 10.19
C HIS A 214 -5.91 31.28 11.32
N GLY A 215 -6.49 30.15 11.70
CA GLY A 215 -7.54 30.15 12.70
C GLY A 215 -8.10 28.77 12.98
N SER A 216 -9.37 28.76 13.39
CA SER A 216 -10.05 27.55 13.82
C SER A 216 -10.47 26.64 12.66
N VAL A 217 -10.65 27.18 11.45
CA VAL A 217 -11.12 26.47 10.25
C VAL A 217 -10.33 26.85 9.00
N TYR A 218 -10.28 25.93 8.03
CA TYR A 218 -9.59 26.08 6.75
C TYR A 218 -10.44 25.56 5.60
N SER A 219 -10.22 26.07 4.39
CA SER A 219 -10.84 25.51 3.19
C SER A 219 -10.27 24.12 2.87
N LEU A 220 -11.04 23.26 2.21
CA LEU A 220 -10.47 22.07 1.55
C LEU A 220 -9.54 22.52 0.39
N ASP A 221 -8.43 21.82 0.17
CA ASP A 221 -7.58 22.10 -0.97
C ASP A 221 -8.10 21.41 -2.24
N SER A 222 -8.41 22.19 -3.28
CA SER A 222 -9.06 21.70 -4.49
C SER A 222 -8.19 20.81 -5.40
N HIS A 223 -7.00 20.40 -4.95
CA HIS A 223 -6.06 19.59 -5.74
C HIS A 223 -5.76 18.25 -5.09
N HIS A 224 -6.48 17.95 -4.01
CA HIS A 224 -6.70 16.61 -3.53
C HIS A 224 -7.89 16.02 -4.28
N SER A 225 -7.75 14.74 -4.63
CA SER A 225 -8.75 14.02 -5.43
C SER A 225 -9.82 13.38 -4.56
N HIS A 226 -9.48 13.00 -3.33
CA HIS A 226 -10.31 12.23 -2.42
C HIS A 226 -10.19 12.75 -0.99
N PHE A 227 -11.30 12.75 -0.26
CA PHE A 227 -11.38 13.26 1.10
C PHE A 227 -12.08 12.29 2.05
N VAL A 228 -11.44 12.00 3.18
CA VAL A 228 -12.05 11.31 4.32
C VAL A 228 -12.26 12.34 5.43
N LEU A 229 -13.52 12.70 5.65
CA LEU A 229 -13.92 13.76 6.57
C LEU A 229 -14.38 13.14 7.89
N VAL A 230 -13.60 13.35 8.94
CA VAL A 230 -13.79 12.64 10.21
C VAL A 230 -14.62 13.50 11.17
N GLU A 231 -15.79 12.99 11.58
CA GLU A 231 -16.55 13.53 12.68
C GLU A 231 -15.82 13.21 13.99
N GLU A 232 -15.26 14.27 14.59
CA GLU A 232 -14.64 14.19 15.91
C GLU A 232 -15.69 14.42 16.99
N ASP A 233 -15.68 13.55 18.01
CA ASP A 233 -16.39 13.80 19.26
C ASP A 233 -15.72 14.99 19.96
N PRO A 234 -16.46 16.06 20.32
CA PRO A 234 -15.94 17.19 21.09
C PRO A 234 -15.21 16.77 22.38
N ASN A 235 -15.59 15.64 22.97
CA ASN A 235 -14.99 15.10 24.19
C ASN A 235 -13.70 14.30 23.96
N ARG A 236 -13.37 13.96 22.70
CA ARG A 236 -12.18 13.19 22.33
C ARG A 236 -11.31 13.95 21.33
N LEU A 237 -10.57 14.93 21.85
CA LEU A 237 -9.59 15.67 21.07
C LEU A 237 -8.54 14.73 20.45
N GLY A 238 -8.29 14.89 19.15
CA GLY A 238 -7.29 14.10 18.41
C GLY A 238 -7.78 12.76 17.86
N ALA A 239 -9.10 12.51 17.86
CA ALA A 239 -9.67 11.28 17.32
C ALA A 239 -9.34 11.06 15.83
N THR A 240 -9.28 12.12 15.00
CA THR A 240 -8.79 12.02 13.61
C THR A 240 -7.36 11.52 13.54
N SER A 241 -6.51 11.98 14.47
CA SER A 241 -5.11 11.53 14.52
C SER A 241 -4.99 10.04 14.84
N GLU A 242 -5.85 9.52 15.71
CA GLU A 242 -5.86 8.10 16.05
C GLU A 242 -6.38 7.26 14.89
N MET A 243 -7.47 7.69 14.26
CA MET A 243 -8.03 7.06 13.07
C MET A 243 -7.00 7.01 11.92
N ARG A 244 -6.23 8.08 11.68
CA ARG A 244 -5.16 8.08 10.67
C ARG A 244 -4.11 6.99 10.94
N VAL A 245 -3.67 6.83 12.19
CA VAL A 245 -2.70 5.78 12.55
C VAL A 245 -3.28 4.39 12.30
N LYS A 246 -4.55 4.16 12.65
CA LYS A 246 -5.22 2.88 12.39
C LYS A 246 -5.39 2.61 10.89
N LEU A 247 -5.71 3.64 10.10
CA LEU A 247 -5.82 3.53 8.66
C LEU A 247 -4.48 3.20 8.01
N LEU A 248 -3.41 3.90 8.38
CA LEU A 248 -2.06 3.62 7.86
C LEU A 248 -1.61 2.20 8.19
N LYS A 249 -1.85 1.72 9.42
CA LYS A 249 -1.59 0.32 9.80
C LYS A 249 -2.41 -0.67 8.97
N HIS A 250 -3.68 -0.38 8.76
CA HIS A 250 -4.52 -1.26 7.96
C HIS A 250 -4.02 -1.34 6.51
N ILE A 251 -3.65 -0.20 5.91
CA ILE A 251 -3.11 -0.15 4.55
C ILE A 251 -1.78 -0.91 4.47
N SER A 252 -0.89 -0.80 5.47
CA SER A 252 0.41 -1.48 5.43
C SER A 252 0.27 -3.00 5.40
N LEU A 253 -0.77 -3.56 6.01
CA LEU A 253 -1.05 -5.00 6.00
C LEU A 253 -1.74 -5.49 4.72
N GLN A 254 -2.08 -4.59 3.80
CA GLN A 254 -2.63 -4.98 2.51
C GLN A 254 -1.50 -5.42 1.59
N ARG A 255 -1.79 -6.37 0.72
CA ARG A 255 -0.83 -6.87 -0.27
C ARG A 255 -1.26 -6.41 -1.65
N THR A 256 -0.28 -6.06 -2.48
CA THR A 256 -0.53 -5.74 -3.89
C THR A 256 -0.12 -6.91 -4.77
N GLY A 257 -0.82 -7.12 -5.88
CA GLY A 257 -0.40 -8.06 -6.94
C GLY A 257 0.59 -7.45 -7.94
N TYR A 258 1.17 -6.28 -7.64
CA TYR A 258 2.10 -5.58 -8.50
C TYR A 258 3.53 -6.03 -8.16
N GLY A 259 4.17 -6.79 -9.04
CA GLY A 259 5.51 -7.34 -8.80
C GLY A 259 5.68 -8.71 -9.42
N GLY A 260 4.69 -9.59 -9.23
CA GLY A 260 4.70 -10.98 -9.68
C GLY A 260 3.96 -11.85 -8.65
N ALA A 261 4.30 -13.15 -8.57
CA ALA A 261 3.68 -14.10 -7.65
C ALA A 261 3.91 -13.76 -6.15
N GLY A 262 4.83 -12.84 -5.86
CA GLY A 262 5.16 -12.31 -4.56
C GLY A 262 4.27 -11.17 -4.10
N SER A 263 3.22 -11.49 -3.34
CA SER A 263 2.38 -10.48 -2.69
C SER A 263 3.15 -9.81 -1.54
N PHE A 264 3.85 -8.70 -1.78
CA PHE A 264 4.48 -7.93 -0.70
C PHE A 264 3.51 -6.90 -0.11
N GLU A 265 3.70 -6.62 1.18
CA GLU A 265 2.91 -5.66 1.95
C GLU A 265 3.14 -4.23 1.47
N ILE A 266 2.11 -3.39 1.47
CA ILE A 266 2.23 -2.00 1.02
C ILE A 266 3.17 -1.24 1.97
N PRO A 267 4.32 -0.72 1.49
CA PRO A 267 5.18 0.10 2.33
C PRO A 267 4.47 1.41 2.67
N VAL A 268 4.49 1.78 3.94
CA VAL A 268 3.90 3.02 4.44
C VAL A 268 4.98 3.82 5.17
N LEU A 269 5.22 5.06 4.75
CA LEU A 269 6.22 5.95 5.34
C LEU A 269 5.59 7.28 5.78
N CYS A 270 5.97 7.76 6.96
CA CYS A 270 5.59 9.09 7.44
C CYS A 270 6.68 10.11 7.15
N LEU A 271 6.33 11.21 6.47
CA LEU A 271 7.22 12.34 6.24
C LEU A 271 6.92 13.44 7.27
N LEU A 272 7.86 13.69 8.18
CA LEU A 272 7.79 14.75 9.18
C LEU A 272 8.39 16.03 8.62
N VAL A 273 7.56 17.08 8.58
CA VAL A 273 7.98 18.44 8.20
C VAL A 273 7.53 19.41 9.27
N HIS A 274 8.46 20.21 9.79
CA HIS A 274 8.22 20.95 11.02
C HIS A 274 7.67 20.02 12.13
N GLY A 275 6.99 20.58 13.12
CA GLY A 275 5.97 19.87 13.87
C GLY A 275 5.72 20.53 15.21
N GLU A 276 4.46 20.60 15.61
CA GLU A 276 4.07 20.96 16.98
C GLU A 276 4.27 19.77 17.93
N PRO A 277 4.54 19.97 19.23
CA PRO A 277 4.79 18.89 20.20
C PRO A 277 3.69 17.82 20.25
N LYS A 278 2.44 18.19 19.93
CA LYS A 278 1.29 17.26 19.82
C LYS A 278 1.52 16.11 18.82
N ILE A 279 2.43 16.27 17.85
CA ILE A 279 2.77 15.25 16.85
C ILE A 279 3.53 14.08 17.49
N LEU A 280 4.30 14.31 18.55
CA LEU A 280 5.09 13.26 19.22
C LEU A 280 4.22 12.06 19.64
N LYS A 281 2.99 12.30 20.11
CA LYS A 281 2.05 11.24 20.45
C LYS A 281 1.61 10.40 19.23
N ARG A 282 1.44 11.04 18.07
CA ARG A 282 1.15 10.35 16.81
C ARG A 282 2.36 9.56 16.35
N MET A 283 3.55 10.16 16.43
CA MET A 283 4.81 9.55 16.03
C MET A 283 5.10 8.28 16.83
N TYR A 284 5.01 8.36 18.17
CA TYR A 284 5.19 7.21 19.03
C TYR A 284 4.21 6.06 18.73
N LYS A 285 2.93 6.37 18.43
CA LYS A 285 1.95 5.35 18.01
C LYS A 285 2.27 4.74 16.64
N GLY A 286 2.79 5.53 15.70
CA GLY A 286 3.23 5.03 14.39
C GLY A 286 4.45 4.11 14.49
N ILE A 287 5.42 4.48 15.32
CA ILE A 287 6.59 3.65 15.64
C ILE A 287 6.17 2.31 16.26
N GLY A 288 5.16 2.31 17.15
CA GLY A 288 4.59 1.07 17.68
C GLY A 288 3.90 0.16 16.65
N ASN A 289 3.66 0.65 15.43
CA ASN A 289 3.20 -0.14 14.29
C ASN A 289 4.33 -0.37 13.26
N SER A 290 5.60 -0.22 13.66
CA SER A 290 6.78 -0.34 12.79
C SER A 290 6.76 0.59 11.57
N THR A 291 6.05 1.72 11.64
CA THR A 291 5.98 2.68 10.53
C THR A 291 7.27 3.51 10.48
N PRO A 292 8.03 3.52 9.37
CA PRO A 292 9.22 4.34 9.20
C PRO A 292 8.89 5.84 9.12
N TRP A 293 9.81 6.66 9.64
CA TRP A 293 9.71 8.12 9.64
C TRP A 293 10.90 8.76 8.93
N LEU A 294 10.60 9.53 7.90
CA LEU A 294 11.55 10.42 7.23
C LEU A 294 11.41 11.83 7.80
N ILE A 295 12.47 12.38 8.36
CA ILE A 295 12.51 13.68 9.03
C ILE A 295 13.28 14.66 8.14
N LEU A 296 12.63 15.76 7.74
CA LEU A 296 13.30 16.80 6.97
C LEU A 296 14.05 17.76 7.90
N ALA A 297 15.38 17.74 7.82
CA ALA A 297 16.24 18.66 8.54
C ALA A 297 16.06 20.12 8.06
N GLY A 298 16.21 21.07 8.98
CA GLY A 298 16.03 22.50 8.73
C GLY A 298 14.58 22.93 8.54
N SER A 299 13.62 22.01 8.70
CA SER A 299 12.19 22.29 8.51
C SER A 299 11.52 22.91 9.73
N GLY A 300 12.18 22.93 10.89
CA GLY A 300 11.75 23.59 12.13
C GLY A 300 11.04 22.68 13.15
N GLY A 301 10.66 23.26 14.29
CA GLY A 301 9.83 22.62 15.32
C GLY A 301 10.40 21.29 15.84
N VAL A 302 9.51 20.31 16.03
CA VAL A 302 9.89 18.97 16.50
C VAL A 302 10.87 18.26 15.54
N ALA A 303 10.81 18.52 14.23
CA ALA A 303 11.71 17.88 13.27
C ALA A 303 13.18 18.23 13.57
N ASP A 304 13.49 19.52 13.77
CA ASP A 304 14.86 19.96 14.01
C ASP A 304 15.37 19.58 15.40
N ILE A 305 14.49 19.50 16.41
CA ILE A 305 14.83 18.93 17.72
C ILE A 305 15.30 17.48 17.56
N LEU A 306 14.52 16.65 16.85
CA LEU A 306 14.88 15.25 16.63
C LEU A 306 16.18 15.11 15.84
N VAL A 307 16.38 15.89 14.77
CA VAL A 307 17.62 15.89 13.99
C VAL A 307 18.82 16.26 14.85
N THR A 308 18.70 17.31 15.68
CA THR A 308 19.77 17.74 16.58
C THR A 308 20.15 16.64 17.56
N LEU A 309 19.18 15.96 18.15
CA LEU A 309 19.42 14.87 19.10
C LEU A 309 20.02 13.63 18.43
N ILE A 310 19.55 13.27 17.22
CA ILE A 310 20.09 12.16 16.43
C ILE A 310 21.57 12.43 16.09
N ASN A 311 21.89 13.65 15.63
CA ASN A 311 23.27 14.02 15.27
C ASN A 311 24.20 14.08 16.49
N ARG A 312 23.70 14.49 17.66
CA ARG A 312 24.47 14.49 18.91
C ARG A 312 24.70 13.08 19.46
N GLY A 313 23.82 12.12 19.16
CA GLY A 313 23.85 10.78 19.75
C GLY A 313 23.54 10.75 21.26
N SER A 314 23.06 11.86 21.84
CA SER A 314 22.66 11.98 23.25
C SER A 314 21.31 12.70 23.35
N TRP A 315 20.44 12.16 24.19
CA TRP A 315 19.10 12.68 24.48
C TRP A 315 18.77 12.60 25.97
N ASP A 316 19.72 13.05 26.79
CA ASP A 316 19.51 13.29 28.22
C ASP A 316 18.36 14.27 28.46
N THR A 317 17.71 14.13 29.61
CA THR A 317 16.51 14.88 29.96
C THR A 317 16.72 16.39 29.88
N ASP A 318 17.87 16.89 30.32
CA ASP A 318 18.17 18.32 30.39
C ASP A 318 18.35 18.91 28.99
N SER A 319 19.11 18.23 28.11
CA SER A 319 19.30 18.65 26.72
C SER A 319 17.99 18.68 25.92
N VAL A 320 17.14 17.67 26.08
CA VAL A 320 15.83 17.62 25.40
C VAL A 320 14.91 18.73 25.92
N HIS A 321 14.94 18.96 27.23
CA HIS A 321 14.15 20.00 27.88
C HIS A 321 14.57 21.41 27.42
N GLU A 322 15.87 21.67 27.32
CA GLU A 322 16.41 22.94 26.82
C GLU A 322 15.98 23.20 25.37
N LEU A 323 16.15 22.22 24.47
CA LEU A 323 15.75 22.34 23.06
C LEU A 323 14.24 22.58 22.89
N LEU A 324 13.41 21.95 23.72
CA LEU A 324 11.96 22.17 23.71
C LEU A 324 11.58 23.58 24.13
N LEU A 325 12.24 24.13 25.15
CA LEU A 325 11.98 25.50 25.61
C LEU A 325 12.47 26.55 24.63
N ASP A 326 13.62 26.33 24.01
CA ASP A 326 14.17 27.23 22.98
C ASP A 326 13.27 27.26 21.74
N THR A 327 12.81 26.10 21.30
CA THR A 327 11.96 25.98 20.09
C THR A 327 10.52 26.42 20.36
N PHE A 328 9.97 26.13 21.55
CA PHE A 328 8.58 26.40 21.92
C PHE A 328 8.48 27.22 23.22
N PRO A 329 8.87 28.51 23.21
CA PRO A 329 8.91 29.35 24.42
C PRO A 329 7.53 29.57 25.06
N ASN A 330 6.45 29.42 24.28
CA ASN A 330 5.06 29.57 24.74
C ASN A 330 4.46 28.26 25.29
N ALA A 331 5.24 27.19 25.43
CA ALA A 331 4.78 25.97 26.09
C ALA A 331 4.69 26.17 27.61
N HIS A 332 3.55 26.67 28.08
CA HIS A 332 3.41 27.14 29.48
C HIS A 332 3.19 26.03 30.54
N HIS A 333 3.05 24.75 30.14
CA HIS A 333 2.73 23.67 31.08
C HIS A 333 3.92 22.73 31.31
N SER A 334 4.50 22.78 32.51
CA SER A 334 5.64 21.94 32.92
C SER A 334 5.35 20.43 32.81
N THR A 335 4.11 20.01 33.06
CA THR A 335 3.69 18.61 32.93
C THR A 335 3.70 18.13 31.48
N ASP A 336 3.36 19.00 30.53
CA ASP A 336 3.37 18.66 29.11
C ASP A 336 4.80 18.50 28.60
N ILE A 337 5.70 19.39 29.01
CA ILE A 337 7.13 19.32 28.65
C ILE A 337 7.75 18.00 29.14
N SER A 338 7.54 17.64 30.42
CA SER A 338 8.05 16.37 30.95
C SER A 338 7.54 15.15 30.16
N ASN A 339 6.28 15.18 29.74
CA ASN A 339 5.70 14.13 28.90
C ASN A 339 6.31 14.11 27.50
N TRP A 340 6.56 15.27 26.89
CA TRP A 340 7.21 15.36 25.58
C TRP A 340 8.66 14.88 25.62
N VAL A 341 9.42 15.22 26.66
CA VAL A 341 10.78 14.70 26.86
C VAL A 341 10.76 13.16 26.87
N LYS A 342 9.88 12.55 27.67
CA LYS A 342 9.73 11.08 27.71
C LYS A 342 9.34 10.49 26.36
N LEU A 343 8.47 11.16 25.60
CA LEU A 343 8.08 10.69 24.26
C LEU A 343 9.25 10.76 23.28
N ILE A 344 10.01 11.86 23.26
CA ILE A 344 11.19 12.02 22.40
C ILE A 344 12.21 10.92 22.69
N GLN A 345 12.55 10.69 23.96
CA GLN A 345 13.50 9.64 24.35
C GLN A 345 13.05 8.26 23.87
N ARG A 346 11.76 7.93 24.02
CA ARG A 346 11.20 6.66 23.53
C ARG A 346 11.21 6.55 22.01
N ILE A 347 10.95 7.65 21.31
CA ILE A 347 11.02 7.72 19.85
C ILE A 347 12.45 7.45 19.37
N LEU A 348 13.44 8.14 19.96
CA LEU A 348 14.85 8.03 19.58
C LEU A 348 15.45 6.65 19.85
N ASN A 349 14.93 5.90 20.84
CA ASN A 349 15.30 4.51 21.05
C ASN A 349 14.98 3.58 19.86
N HIS A 350 14.15 4.03 18.90
CA HIS A 350 13.82 3.28 17.68
C HIS A 350 14.52 3.89 16.44
N GLY A 351 15.79 4.25 16.57
CA GLY A 351 16.57 4.92 15.52
C GLY A 351 16.65 4.19 14.17
N HIS A 352 16.37 2.88 14.11
CA HIS A 352 16.26 2.12 12.85
C HIS A 352 15.06 2.56 12.00
N LEU A 353 13.97 3.03 12.63
CA LEU A 353 12.79 3.57 11.93
C LEU A 353 12.92 5.05 11.58
N LEU A 354 13.96 5.73 12.08
CA LEU A 354 14.13 7.18 11.90
C LEU A 354 15.20 7.45 10.86
N THR A 355 14.83 8.10 9.76
CA THR A 355 15.76 8.53 8.73
C THR A 355 15.72 10.04 8.62
N VAL A 356 16.89 10.68 8.66
CA VAL A 356 17.03 12.13 8.47
C VAL A 356 17.39 12.38 7.02
N HIS A 357 16.80 13.42 6.44
CA HIS A 357 17.19 13.93 5.14
C HIS A 357 17.40 15.43 5.23
N ASP A 358 18.58 15.88 4.76
CA ASP A 358 18.93 17.28 4.64
C ASP A 358 18.99 17.64 3.13
N PRO A 359 17.93 18.25 2.58
CA PRO A 359 17.90 18.62 1.17
C PRO A 359 18.89 19.70 0.76
N GLU A 360 19.48 20.44 1.71
CA GLU A 360 20.46 21.49 1.43
C GLU A 360 21.89 20.92 1.36
N GLN A 361 22.16 19.80 2.06
CA GLN A 361 23.48 19.14 2.07
C GLN A 361 23.57 17.92 1.17
N GLU A 362 22.48 17.17 0.98
CA GLU A 362 22.46 15.93 0.21
C GLU A 362 21.95 16.15 -1.22
N SER A 363 22.69 15.63 -2.22
CA SER A 363 22.27 15.67 -3.62
C SER A 363 21.30 14.55 -4.01
N SER A 364 20.97 13.65 -3.08
CA SER A 364 20.11 12.49 -3.35
C SER A 364 18.67 12.94 -3.60
N GLU A 365 18.05 12.42 -4.66
CA GLU A 365 16.63 12.65 -4.94
C GLU A 365 15.74 12.06 -3.82
N LEU A 366 14.61 12.71 -3.52
CA LEU A 366 13.75 12.30 -2.40
C LEU A 366 13.21 10.87 -2.53
N ASP A 367 12.99 10.37 -3.74
CA ASP A 367 12.58 8.98 -3.98
C ASP A 367 13.62 7.96 -3.50
N THR A 368 14.90 8.27 -3.74
CA THR A 368 16.07 7.51 -3.28
C THR A 368 16.08 7.44 -1.76
N VAL A 369 15.86 8.59 -1.13
CA VAL A 369 15.88 8.73 0.33
C VAL A 369 14.69 8.02 0.96
N ILE A 370 13.50 8.10 0.34
CA ILE A 370 12.32 7.35 0.78
C ILE A 370 12.60 5.85 0.73
N LEU A 371 13.18 5.35 -0.37
CA LEU A 371 13.50 3.92 -0.48
C LEU A 371 14.56 3.51 0.55
N LYS A 372 15.64 4.30 0.72
CA LYS A 372 16.64 4.06 1.77
C LYS A 372 16.03 4.05 3.17
N ALA A 373 15.06 4.92 3.45
CA ALA A 373 14.36 4.95 4.74
C ALA A 373 13.51 3.69 4.97
N LEU A 374 12.84 3.19 3.93
CA LEU A 374 12.08 1.94 3.97
C LEU A 374 13.02 0.75 4.19
N VAL A 375 14.09 0.65 3.38
CA VAL A 375 15.12 -0.40 3.49
C VAL A 375 15.72 -0.39 4.89
N LYS A 376 16.15 0.77 5.41
CA LYS A 376 16.71 0.92 6.75
C LYS A 376 15.76 0.42 7.85
N ALA A 377 14.47 0.67 7.69
CA ALA A 377 13.48 0.28 8.68
C ALA A 377 13.15 -1.22 8.66
N CYS A 378 13.33 -1.86 7.50
CA CYS A 378 13.19 -3.31 7.34
C CYS A 378 14.40 -4.08 7.87
N LYS A 379 15.61 -3.47 7.90
CA LYS A 379 16.82 -4.09 8.46
C LYS A 379 16.57 -4.65 9.86
N SER A 380 16.34 -5.95 9.95
CA SER A 380 16.56 -6.71 11.17
C SER A 380 18.05 -6.62 11.49
N GLN A 381 18.44 -6.74 12.76
CA GLN A 381 19.87 -6.82 13.13
C GLN A 381 20.51 -8.16 12.72
N SER A 382 19.94 -8.86 11.74
CA SER A 382 20.33 -10.19 11.28
C SER A 382 20.98 -10.09 9.89
N GLN A 383 21.86 -11.05 9.60
CA GLN A 383 22.60 -11.15 8.34
C GLN A 383 21.98 -12.18 7.39
N GLU A 384 20.78 -12.66 7.69
CA GLU A 384 20.09 -13.67 6.87
C GLU A 384 19.46 -13.04 5.64
N ALA A 385 19.70 -13.63 4.46
CA ALA A 385 19.17 -13.13 3.18
C ALA A 385 17.65 -12.97 3.15
N GLN A 386 16.93 -13.82 3.90
CA GLN A 386 15.47 -13.79 4.00
C GLN A 386 14.95 -12.48 4.61
N ASP A 387 15.72 -11.88 5.52
CA ASP A 387 15.34 -10.62 6.14
C ASP A 387 15.47 -9.43 5.20
N PHE A 388 16.23 -9.57 4.11
CA PHE A 388 16.46 -8.54 3.09
C PHE A 388 15.60 -8.72 1.83
N LEU A 389 14.78 -9.78 1.76
CA LEU A 389 14.00 -10.10 0.57
C LEU A 389 12.94 -9.04 0.29
N ASP A 390 12.29 -8.51 1.31
CA ASP A 390 11.28 -7.48 1.13
C ASP A 390 11.92 -6.17 0.63
N GLU A 391 13.11 -5.81 1.13
CA GLU A 391 13.90 -4.69 0.63
C GLU A 391 14.31 -4.89 -0.82
N LEU A 392 14.71 -6.11 -1.19
CA LEU A 392 15.09 -6.42 -2.55
C LEU A 392 13.89 -6.37 -3.49
N LYS A 393 12.73 -6.89 -3.07
CA LYS A 393 11.46 -6.78 -3.80
C LYS A 393 11.07 -5.32 -4.01
N LEU A 394 11.21 -4.47 -2.99
CA LEU A 394 10.96 -3.03 -3.11
C LEU A 394 11.92 -2.36 -4.11
N ALA A 395 13.22 -2.64 -4.02
CA ALA A 395 14.21 -2.09 -4.93
C ALA A 395 13.96 -2.54 -6.39
N VAL A 396 13.63 -3.82 -6.60
CA VAL A 396 13.23 -4.36 -7.89
C VAL A 396 11.97 -3.65 -8.38
N ALA A 397 10.89 -3.63 -7.59
CA ALA A 397 9.62 -3.02 -7.94
C ALA A 397 9.80 -1.58 -8.43
N TRP A 398 10.66 -0.80 -7.76
CA TRP A 398 10.91 0.61 -8.05
C TRP A 398 12.02 0.84 -9.08
N ASN A 399 12.61 -0.23 -9.62
CA ASN A 399 13.71 -0.19 -10.58
C ASN A 399 14.94 0.62 -10.08
N ARG A 400 15.31 0.43 -8.80
CA ARG A 400 16.43 1.10 -8.13
C ARG A 400 17.60 0.14 -7.88
N VAL A 401 18.24 -0.26 -8.97
CA VAL A 401 19.40 -1.18 -8.95
C VAL A 401 20.60 -0.58 -8.21
N ASP A 402 20.72 0.74 -8.20
CA ASP A 402 21.76 1.48 -7.49
C ASP A 402 21.67 1.25 -5.98
N ILE A 403 20.47 1.32 -5.41
CA ILE A 403 20.22 1.07 -3.98
C ILE A 403 20.40 -0.42 -3.66
N ALA A 404 19.90 -1.32 -4.50
CA ALA A 404 20.12 -2.75 -4.30
C ALA A 404 21.62 -3.07 -4.25
N LYS A 405 22.43 -2.50 -5.16
CA LYS A 405 23.88 -2.66 -5.17
C LYS A 405 24.56 -2.09 -3.92
N SER A 406 24.18 -0.90 -3.47
CA SER A 406 24.87 -0.23 -2.35
C SER A 406 24.46 -0.73 -0.98
N ASP A 407 23.17 -1.06 -0.79
CA ASP A 407 22.58 -1.26 0.54
C ASP A 407 22.16 -2.70 0.83
N ILE A 408 22.04 -3.56 -0.20
CA ILE A 408 21.60 -4.97 -0.09
C ILE A 408 22.72 -5.94 -0.52
N PHE A 409 23.34 -5.70 -1.67
CA PHE A 409 24.49 -6.47 -2.17
C PHE A 409 25.82 -5.82 -1.78
N ASN A 410 25.93 -5.41 -0.52
CA ASN A 410 27.11 -4.70 0.01
C ASN A 410 28.22 -5.65 0.52
N GLY A 411 27.98 -6.96 0.48
CA GLY A 411 28.91 -8.00 0.95
C GLY A 411 28.67 -8.48 2.37
N ASP A 412 27.73 -7.88 3.12
CA ASP A 412 27.41 -8.29 4.49
C ASP A 412 26.45 -9.49 4.54
N VAL A 413 25.78 -9.80 3.42
CA VAL A 413 24.76 -10.84 3.30
C VAL A 413 25.21 -11.88 2.27
N GLU A 414 25.21 -13.16 2.66
CA GLU A 414 25.46 -14.27 1.75
C GLU A 414 24.15 -14.67 1.04
N TRP A 415 24.06 -14.35 -0.26
CA TRP A 415 22.92 -14.70 -1.10
C TRP A 415 23.10 -16.07 -1.75
N LYS A 416 22.06 -16.91 -1.71
CA LYS A 416 22.03 -18.14 -2.51
C LYS A 416 21.16 -17.93 -3.75
N ALA A 417 21.42 -18.73 -4.78
CA ALA A 417 20.63 -18.69 -6.02
C ALA A 417 19.13 -18.90 -5.77
N CYS A 418 18.77 -19.77 -4.81
CA CYS A 418 17.38 -20.02 -4.42
C CYS A 418 16.66 -18.81 -3.82
N ASP A 419 17.39 -17.93 -3.11
CA ASP A 419 16.80 -16.72 -2.51
C ASP A 419 16.44 -15.68 -3.59
N LEU A 420 17.15 -15.72 -4.73
CA LEU A 420 17.02 -14.75 -5.81
C LEU A 420 16.03 -15.16 -6.90
N GLU A 421 15.45 -16.37 -6.84
CA GLU A 421 14.62 -16.90 -7.93
C GLU A 421 13.34 -16.08 -8.15
N GLU A 422 12.66 -15.71 -7.07
CA GLU A 422 11.42 -14.93 -7.14
C GLU A 422 11.68 -13.54 -7.73
N VAL A 423 12.67 -12.82 -7.19
CA VAL A 423 13.03 -11.48 -7.66
C VAL A 423 13.63 -11.48 -9.08
N MET A 424 14.30 -12.56 -9.48
CA MET A 424 14.74 -12.76 -10.87
C MET A 424 13.55 -12.89 -11.82
N MET A 425 12.54 -13.67 -11.43
CA MET A 425 11.32 -13.82 -12.21
C MET A 425 10.61 -12.47 -12.38
N ASP A 426 10.47 -11.71 -11.29
CA ASP A 426 9.89 -10.36 -11.30
C ASP A 426 10.69 -9.40 -12.19
N ALA A 427 12.02 -9.44 -12.13
CA ALA A 427 12.88 -8.61 -12.97
C ALA A 427 12.73 -8.94 -14.47
N LEU A 428 12.58 -10.22 -14.82
CA LEU A 428 12.35 -10.67 -16.20
C LEU A 428 10.96 -10.24 -16.72
N ILE A 429 9.90 -10.47 -15.94
CA ILE A 429 8.52 -10.10 -16.30
C ILE A 429 8.41 -8.58 -16.52
N ASN A 430 9.06 -7.79 -15.66
CA ASN A 430 8.93 -6.34 -15.66
C ASN A 430 10.00 -5.61 -16.50
N ASP A 431 10.76 -6.31 -17.35
CA ASP A 431 11.80 -5.75 -18.23
C ASP A 431 12.84 -4.90 -17.48
N LYS A 432 13.48 -5.49 -16.46
CA LYS A 432 14.49 -4.84 -15.61
C LYS A 432 15.88 -5.46 -15.83
N PRO A 433 16.53 -5.19 -16.97
CA PRO A 433 17.76 -5.88 -17.35
C PRO A 433 18.94 -5.62 -16.41
N ASP A 434 19.00 -4.46 -15.76
CA ASP A 434 20.08 -4.17 -14.81
C ASP A 434 19.98 -4.98 -13.52
N PHE A 435 18.77 -5.34 -13.09
CA PHE A 435 18.56 -6.29 -12.00
C PHE A 435 18.90 -7.71 -12.43
N VAL A 436 18.53 -8.13 -13.65
CA VAL A 436 18.92 -9.43 -14.19
C VAL A 436 20.44 -9.58 -14.19
N ARG A 437 21.16 -8.55 -14.64
CA ARG A 437 22.64 -8.51 -14.57
C ARG A 437 23.13 -8.62 -13.13
N LEU A 438 22.57 -7.81 -12.23
CA LEU A 438 22.93 -7.84 -10.81
C LEU A 438 22.77 -9.23 -10.19
N PHE A 439 21.68 -9.95 -10.48
CA PHE A 439 21.43 -11.28 -9.94
C PHE A 439 22.36 -12.34 -10.54
N VAL A 440 22.65 -12.26 -11.84
CA VAL A 440 23.64 -13.15 -12.48
C VAL A 440 25.04 -12.91 -11.89
N ASP A 441 25.43 -11.65 -11.70
CA ASP A 441 26.71 -11.28 -11.08
C ASP A 441 26.81 -11.77 -9.62
N ASN A 442 25.67 -11.98 -8.95
CA ASN A 442 25.57 -12.47 -7.57
C ASN A 442 25.14 -13.95 -7.47
N GLY A 443 25.38 -14.75 -8.51
CA GLY A 443 25.35 -16.22 -8.40
C GLY A 443 24.09 -16.91 -8.95
N VAL A 444 23.16 -16.20 -9.60
CA VAL A 444 22.06 -16.86 -10.32
C VAL A 444 22.56 -17.49 -11.63
N ASN A 445 22.47 -18.81 -11.73
CA ASN A 445 22.74 -19.55 -12.96
C ASN A 445 21.47 -19.70 -13.80
N LEU A 446 21.42 -19.07 -14.98
CA LEU A 446 20.25 -19.12 -15.86
C LEU A 446 19.90 -20.54 -16.36
N GLY A 447 20.89 -21.43 -16.49
CA GLY A 447 20.68 -22.82 -16.90
C GLY A 447 19.95 -23.64 -15.85
N GLU A 448 20.20 -23.36 -14.56
CA GLU A 448 19.49 -24.00 -13.44
C GLU A 448 18.15 -23.31 -13.15
N PHE A 449 18.12 -21.99 -13.29
CA PHE A 449 16.94 -21.18 -13.03
C PHE A 449 15.79 -21.47 -14.00
N LEU A 450 16.06 -21.62 -15.30
CA LEU A 450 15.05 -21.78 -16.35
C LEU A 450 14.49 -23.21 -16.44
N THR A 451 13.60 -23.56 -15.51
CA THR A 451 12.81 -24.79 -15.59
C THR A 451 11.69 -24.68 -16.64
N TYR A 452 11.13 -25.82 -17.08
CA TYR A 452 9.99 -25.82 -18.00
C TYR A 452 8.79 -25.01 -17.44
N GLY A 453 8.51 -25.14 -16.14
CA GLY A 453 7.44 -24.40 -15.48
C GLY A 453 7.66 -22.88 -15.50
N ARG A 454 8.87 -22.43 -15.15
CA ARG A 454 9.21 -20.99 -15.19
C ARG A 454 9.20 -20.43 -16.61
N LEU A 455 9.70 -21.20 -17.58
CA LEU A 455 9.64 -20.80 -18.99
C LEU A 455 8.18 -20.63 -19.44
N GLN A 456 7.31 -21.56 -19.04
CA GLN A 456 5.88 -21.49 -19.31
C GLN A 456 5.27 -20.22 -18.69
N GLU A 457 5.57 -19.92 -17.42
CA GLU A 457 5.12 -18.69 -16.75
C GLU A 457 5.61 -17.42 -17.47
N LEU A 458 6.88 -17.39 -17.91
CA LEU A 458 7.43 -16.27 -18.69
C LEU A 458 6.64 -16.04 -19.99
N TYR A 459 6.32 -17.10 -20.73
CA TYR A 459 5.48 -16.99 -21.93
C TYR A 459 4.05 -16.54 -21.61
N TRP A 460 3.51 -16.91 -20.45
CA TRP A 460 2.18 -16.46 -20.00
C TRP A 460 2.16 -14.99 -19.58
N SER A 461 3.30 -14.44 -19.16
CA SER A 461 3.43 -13.04 -18.73
C SER A 461 3.53 -12.02 -19.88
N VAL A 462 3.56 -12.49 -21.14
CA VAL A 462 3.68 -11.62 -22.31
C VAL A 462 2.53 -10.62 -22.36
N SER A 463 2.86 -9.33 -22.54
CA SER A 463 1.87 -8.26 -22.58
C SER A 463 0.79 -8.49 -23.65
N GLU A 464 -0.47 -8.39 -23.25
CA GLU A 464 -1.65 -8.48 -24.14
C GLU A 464 -1.61 -7.50 -25.32
N LYS A 465 -0.90 -6.39 -25.15
CA LYS A 465 -0.74 -5.35 -26.17
C LYS A 465 0.32 -5.70 -27.22
N SER A 466 1.11 -6.73 -26.99
CA SER A 466 2.19 -7.12 -27.91
C SER A 466 1.65 -7.90 -29.10
N LEU A 467 2.34 -7.79 -30.25
CA LEU A 467 2.04 -8.62 -31.41
C LEU A 467 2.22 -10.12 -31.10
N LEU A 468 3.22 -10.45 -30.28
CA LEU A 468 3.51 -11.82 -29.88
C LEU A 468 2.32 -12.47 -29.17
N TYR A 469 1.73 -11.78 -28.19
CA TYR A 469 0.54 -12.27 -27.48
C TYR A 469 -0.60 -12.57 -28.46
N ASN A 470 -0.88 -11.63 -29.37
CA ASN A 470 -1.96 -11.80 -30.35
C ASN A 470 -1.71 -12.99 -31.30
N LEU A 471 -0.46 -13.22 -31.71
CA LEU A 471 -0.08 -14.36 -32.54
C LEU A 471 -0.18 -15.69 -31.77
N LEU A 472 0.22 -15.71 -30.51
CA LEU A 472 0.10 -16.88 -29.63
C LEU A 472 -1.37 -17.22 -29.37
N LEU A 473 -2.20 -16.22 -29.07
CA LEU A 473 -3.64 -16.40 -28.86
C LEU A 473 -4.31 -16.96 -30.11
N LYS A 474 -4.04 -16.37 -31.28
CA LYS A 474 -4.56 -16.89 -32.56
C LYS A 474 -4.15 -18.35 -32.79
N LYS A 475 -2.89 -18.70 -32.51
CA LYS A 475 -2.41 -20.08 -32.65
C LYS A 475 -3.04 -21.04 -31.65
N TYR A 476 -3.32 -20.56 -30.44
CA TYR A 476 -4.02 -21.32 -29.42
C TYR A 476 -5.48 -21.61 -29.83
N GLU A 477 -6.19 -20.60 -30.34
CA GLU A 477 -7.55 -20.72 -30.87
C GLU A 477 -7.62 -21.68 -32.08
N GLU A 478 -6.68 -21.55 -33.04
CA GLU A 478 -6.57 -22.46 -34.19
C GLU A 478 -6.41 -23.93 -33.75
N LYS A 479 -5.63 -24.17 -32.68
CA LYS A 479 -5.43 -25.50 -32.10
C LYS A 479 -6.67 -26.01 -31.38
N GLN A 480 -7.39 -25.17 -30.62
CA GLN A 480 -8.63 -25.57 -29.96
C GLN A 480 -9.69 -25.99 -30.98
N LEU A 481 -9.90 -25.20 -32.05
CA LEU A 481 -10.82 -25.56 -33.13
C LEU A 481 -10.44 -26.89 -33.80
N CYS A 482 -9.15 -27.12 -34.05
CA CYS A 482 -8.69 -28.40 -34.62
C CYS A 482 -8.95 -29.57 -33.66
N SER A 483 -8.76 -29.37 -32.36
CA SER A 483 -8.99 -30.40 -31.34
C SER A 483 -10.47 -30.73 -31.16
N GLU A 484 -11.36 -29.73 -31.24
CA GLU A 484 -12.82 -29.91 -31.21
C GLU A 484 -13.34 -30.62 -32.48
N LEU A 485 -12.81 -30.28 -33.65
CA LEU A 485 -13.12 -30.95 -34.92
C LEU A 485 -12.64 -32.42 -34.95
N LEU A 486 -11.51 -32.71 -34.31
CA LEU A 486 -11.01 -34.08 -34.10
C LEU A 486 -11.85 -34.84 -33.07
N GLY A 487 -12.27 -34.20 -31.98
CA GLY A 487 -13.18 -34.78 -30.99
C GLY A 487 -14.56 -35.13 -31.56
N GLN A 488 -15.12 -34.29 -32.43
CA GLN A 488 -16.36 -34.59 -33.15
C GLN A 488 -16.21 -35.75 -34.15
N ARG A 489 -15.04 -35.89 -34.80
CA ARG A 489 -14.76 -37.04 -35.68
C ARG A 489 -14.62 -38.37 -34.92
N VAL A 490 -14.13 -38.36 -33.69
CA VAL A 490 -14.09 -39.56 -32.84
C VAL A 490 -15.49 -39.98 -32.38
N HIS A 491 -16.41 -39.03 -32.18
CA HIS A 491 -17.81 -39.33 -31.86
C HIS A 491 -18.63 -39.84 -33.06
N LEU A 492 -18.26 -39.45 -34.29
CA LEU A 492 -18.87 -39.94 -35.54
C LEU A 492 -18.22 -41.23 -36.08
N GLY A 493 -17.07 -41.65 -35.54
CA GLY A 493 -16.30 -42.81 -36.00
C GLY A 493 -16.57 -44.13 -35.27
N THR A 494 -17.37 -44.15 -34.20
CA THR A 494 -17.60 -45.35 -33.37
C THR A 494 -18.97 -46.01 -33.55
N THR A 495 -19.82 -45.55 -34.48
CA THR A 495 -21.17 -46.12 -34.68
C THR A 495 -21.30 -47.18 -35.78
N HIS A 496 -20.22 -47.59 -36.44
CA HIS A 496 -20.30 -48.70 -37.39
C HIS A 496 -19.03 -49.54 -37.43
N LEU A 497 -18.95 -50.56 -36.57
CA LEU A 497 -18.47 -51.91 -36.89
C LEU A 497 -18.78 -52.87 -35.72
N SER A 498 -19.91 -53.57 -35.90
CA SER A 498 -20.13 -55.01 -35.63
C SER A 498 -19.62 -55.65 -34.33
N LYS A 499 -20.62 -56.05 -33.55
CA LYS A 499 -20.67 -57.23 -32.67
C LYS A 499 -19.82 -58.40 -33.20
N GLU A 500 -18.92 -58.93 -32.36
CA GLU A 500 -18.77 -60.37 -32.07
C GLU A 500 -17.88 -60.59 -30.83
N ALA A 501 -18.05 -61.76 -30.22
CA ALA A 501 -17.92 -62.08 -28.79
C ALA A 501 -16.47 -62.23 -28.24
N PRO A 502 -16.28 -62.24 -26.89
CA PRO A 502 -14.98 -62.25 -26.24
C PRO A 502 -14.41 -63.65 -26.05
N LEU A 503 -13.11 -63.82 -26.29
CA LEU A 503 -12.31 -64.94 -25.77
C LEU A 503 -11.29 -64.38 -24.76
N HIS A 504 -11.42 -64.84 -23.53
CA HIS A 504 -10.57 -64.57 -22.37
C HIS A 504 -9.23 -65.36 -22.45
N PRO A 505 -8.26 -65.13 -21.54
CA PRO A 505 -6.88 -64.84 -21.89
C PRO A 505 -5.89 -65.97 -21.50
N LEU A 506 -4.64 -65.80 -21.93
CA LEU A 506 -3.45 -66.23 -21.20
C LEU A 506 -2.49 -65.05 -21.10
#